data_AF-A0A6G0XFH9-F1
#
_entry.id   AF-A0A6G0XFH9-F1
#
_cell.length_a   1.000
_cell.length_b   1.000
_cell.length_c   1.000
_cell.angle_alpha   90.00
_cell.angle_beta   90.00
_cell.angle_gamma   90.00
#
_symmetry.space_group_name_H-M   'P 1'
#
loop_
_entity.id
_entity.type
_entity.pdbx_description
1 polymer ?
#
loop_
_entity_poly.entity_id
_entity_poly.type
_entity_poly.pdbx_seq_one_letter_code
_entity_poly.pdbx_strand_id
1 'polypeptide(L)'
;NLTTSFLKNYLDFNNQNAIILLWNGNSDKNILLRLGFSTNIMLNMTAYDTDNNRVFYLKLIYFQSNEIILNHKLGYIIKNGRFLSLKETQDSICNQNHDITCIHDATSDVKLSKCIFNYLCIKNNYQFILSKIIK
;
A
#
# COMPACT_ATOMS: atom_id res chain seq x y z
N ASN A 1 -20.26 14.68 3.68
CA ASN A 1 -20.60 14.05 2.39
C ASN A 1 -19.33 13.69 1.65
N LEU A 2 -19.06 12.40 1.44
CA LEU A 2 -18.01 11.92 0.53
C LEU A 2 -18.51 12.06 -0.92
N THR A 3 -18.34 13.22 -1.51
CA THR A 3 -18.58 13.44 -2.94
C THR A 3 -17.27 13.32 -3.72
N THR A 4 -17.36 13.02 -5.02
CA THR A 4 -16.18 13.07 -5.91
C THR A 4 -15.51 14.44 -5.89
N SER A 5 -16.29 15.53 -5.78
CA SER A 5 -15.75 16.89 -5.64
C SER A 5 -14.95 17.09 -4.35
N PHE A 6 -15.43 16.56 -3.23
CA PHE A 6 -14.70 16.59 -1.97
C PHE A 6 -13.37 15.85 -2.07
N LEU A 7 -13.38 14.65 -2.66
CA LEU A 7 -12.17 13.84 -2.84
C LEU A 7 -11.16 14.51 -3.79
N LYS A 8 -11.61 15.11 -4.90
CA LYS A 8 -10.75 15.89 -5.81
C LYS A 8 -10.09 17.05 -5.09
N ASN A 9 -10.89 17.87 -4.39
CA ASN A 9 -10.36 19.02 -3.63
C ASN A 9 -9.36 18.59 -2.54
N TYR A 10 -9.57 17.42 -1.93
CA TYR A 10 -8.64 16.86 -0.94
C TYR A 10 -7.33 16.38 -1.57
N LEU A 11 -7.39 15.70 -2.72
CA LEU A 11 -6.20 15.20 -3.42
C LEU A 11 -5.40 16.31 -4.09
N ASP A 12 -6.05 17.39 -4.52
CA ASP A 12 -5.42 18.55 -5.15
C ASP A 12 -5.00 19.64 -4.14
N PHE A 13 -5.15 19.36 -2.84
CA PHE A 13 -4.88 20.32 -1.78
C PHE A 13 -3.43 20.83 -1.85
N ASN A 14 -3.25 22.16 -1.77
CA ASN A 14 -1.96 22.84 -1.89
C ASN A 14 -1.17 22.56 -3.17
N ASN A 15 -1.83 22.25 -4.30
CA ASN A 15 -1.18 21.91 -5.57
C ASN A 15 -0.17 20.75 -5.45
N GLN A 16 -0.37 19.85 -4.48
CA GLN A 16 0.45 18.67 -4.32
C GLN A 16 -0.10 17.52 -5.17
N ASN A 17 0.79 16.81 -5.86
CA ASN A 17 0.41 15.58 -6.56
C ASN A 17 0.25 14.44 -5.55
N ALA A 18 -0.98 14.21 -5.08
CA ALA A 18 -1.26 13.12 -4.16
C ALA A 18 -0.99 11.75 -4.80
N ILE A 19 -0.25 10.91 -4.07
CA ILE A 19 -0.05 9.49 -4.40
C ILE A 19 -1.13 8.69 -3.66
N ILE A 20 -1.91 7.92 -4.41
CA ILE A 20 -2.89 7.00 -3.84
C ILE A 20 -2.21 5.66 -3.59
N LEU A 21 -2.20 5.22 -2.34
CA LEU A 21 -1.59 3.97 -1.91
C LEU A 21 -2.67 2.94 -1.58
N LEU A 22 -2.56 1.76 -2.17
CA LEU A 22 -3.54 0.67 -2.05
C LEU A 22 -2.87 -0.60 -1.50
N TRP A 23 -3.64 -1.46 -0.83
CA TRP A 23 -3.20 -2.78 -0.39
C TRP A 23 -3.99 -3.85 -1.14
N ASN A 24 -3.33 -4.63 -2.00
CA ASN A 24 -3.99 -5.60 -2.90
C ASN A 24 -5.22 -5.00 -3.63
N GLY A 25 -5.16 -3.72 -4.00
CA GLY A 25 -6.34 -2.91 -4.26
C GLY A 25 -6.88 -2.95 -5.69
N ASN A 26 -6.98 -4.13 -6.31
CA ASN A 26 -7.46 -4.23 -7.69
C ASN A 26 -8.92 -3.75 -7.82
N SER A 27 -9.75 -4.08 -6.82
CA SER A 27 -11.11 -3.57 -6.73
C SER A 27 -11.13 -2.06 -6.49
N ASP A 28 -10.29 -1.56 -5.59
CA ASP A 28 -10.20 -0.13 -5.26
C ASP A 28 -9.77 0.71 -6.45
N LYS A 29 -8.80 0.24 -7.23
CA LYS A 29 -8.40 0.86 -8.51
C LYS A 29 -9.61 1.02 -9.43
N ASN A 30 -10.40 -0.03 -9.62
CA ASN A 30 -11.55 0.04 -10.52
C ASN A 30 -12.59 1.06 -10.04
N ILE A 31 -12.78 1.19 -8.73
CA ILE A 31 -13.65 2.22 -8.13
C ILE A 31 -13.07 3.61 -8.40
N LEU A 32 -11.78 3.83 -8.12
CA LEU A 32 -11.10 5.12 -8.34
C LEU A 32 -11.14 5.56 -9.80
N LEU A 33 -10.94 4.62 -10.75
CA LEU A 33 -11.07 4.90 -12.18
C LEU A 33 -12.49 5.34 -12.54
N ARG A 34 -13.52 4.67 -12.02
CA ARG A 34 -14.93 5.06 -12.23
C ARG A 34 -15.27 6.42 -11.63
N LEU A 35 -14.60 6.80 -10.55
CA LEU A 35 -14.74 8.12 -9.93
C LEU A 35 -13.92 9.22 -10.64
N GLY A 36 -13.15 8.87 -11.67
CA GLY A 36 -12.40 9.82 -12.49
C GLY A 36 -11.02 10.18 -11.95
N PHE A 37 -10.41 9.34 -11.10
CA PHE A 37 -9.05 9.53 -10.56
C PHE A 37 -7.97 8.85 -11.42
N SER A 38 -8.19 8.71 -12.73
CA SER A 38 -7.30 7.97 -13.62
C SER A 38 -5.93 8.60 -13.85
N THR A 39 -5.77 9.89 -13.53
CA THR A 39 -4.52 10.65 -13.69
C THR A 39 -3.67 10.66 -12.42
N ASN A 40 -4.20 10.21 -11.29
CA ASN A 40 -3.45 10.13 -10.04
C ASN A 40 -2.43 8.99 -10.09
N ILE A 41 -1.26 9.22 -9.49
CA ILE A 41 -0.28 8.16 -9.28
C ILE A 41 -0.88 7.16 -8.28
N MET A 42 -1.09 5.92 -8.73
CA MET A 42 -1.58 4.83 -7.89
C MET A 42 -0.48 3.79 -7.68
N LEU A 43 -0.22 3.49 -6.41
CA LEU A 43 0.72 2.46 -5.99
C LEU A 43 -0.04 1.33 -5.28
N ASN A 44 0.38 0.10 -5.55
CA ASN A 44 -0.10 -1.08 -4.86
C ASN A 44 0.99 -1.66 -3.97
N MET A 45 0.65 -1.90 -2.71
CA MET A 45 1.43 -2.74 -1.81
C MET A 45 0.85 -4.14 -1.77
N THR A 46 1.75 -5.13 -1.74
CA THR A 46 1.38 -6.54 -1.56
C THR A 46 2.52 -7.29 -0.91
N ALA A 47 2.21 -8.32 -0.13
CA ALA A 47 3.20 -9.22 0.45
C ALA A 47 2.98 -10.64 -0.05
N TYR A 48 3.97 -11.17 -0.78
CA TYR A 48 3.83 -12.42 -1.54
C TYR A 48 5.08 -13.29 -1.51
N ASP A 49 4.87 -14.60 -1.40
CA ASP A 49 5.87 -15.65 -1.59
C ASP A 49 5.90 -16.09 -3.06
N THR A 50 6.98 -15.71 -3.76
CA THR A 50 7.13 -15.96 -5.20
C THR A 50 7.62 -17.38 -5.51
N ASP A 51 8.33 -18.02 -4.58
CA ASP A 51 9.01 -19.29 -4.82
C ASP A 51 8.32 -20.46 -4.13
N ASN A 52 7.22 -20.19 -3.40
CA ASN A 52 6.49 -21.17 -2.60
C ASN A 52 7.40 -21.85 -1.55
N ASN A 53 8.35 -21.09 -1.01
CA ASN A 53 9.33 -21.53 -0.02
C ASN A 53 9.13 -20.84 1.35
N ARG A 54 7.99 -20.16 1.52
CA ARG A 54 7.59 -19.37 2.69
C ARG A 54 8.46 -18.15 2.95
N VAL A 55 9.23 -17.71 1.96
CA VAL A 55 9.96 -16.44 2.01
C VAL A 55 9.11 -15.36 1.36
N PHE A 56 8.59 -14.45 2.19
CA PHE A 56 7.71 -13.40 1.74
C PHE A 56 8.47 -12.11 1.41
N TYR A 57 8.00 -11.44 0.37
CA TYR A 57 8.49 -10.13 -0.04
C TYR A 57 7.36 -9.12 -0.04
N LEU A 58 7.61 -7.97 0.56
CA LEU A 58 6.76 -6.80 0.49
C LEU A 58 7.13 -5.99 -0.76
N LYS A 59 6.19 -5.90 -1.69
CA LYS A 59 6.34 -5.24 -2.99
C LYS A 59 5.59 -3.92 -2.99
N LEU A 60 6.21 -2.89 -3.59
CA LEU A 60 5.56 -1.65 -3.98
C LEU A 60 5.54 -1.61 -5.51
N ILE A 61 4.36 -1.42 -6.09
CA ILE A 61 4.12 -1.62 -7.53
C ILE A 61 3.38 -0.41 -8.08
N TYR A 62 3.79 0.10 -9.24
CA TYR A 62 2.98 1.03 -10.02
C TYR A 62 1.74 0.33 -10.55
N PHE A 63 0.55 0.78 -10.15
CA PHE A 63 -0.69 0.11 -10.55
C PHE A 63 -1.01 0.27 -12.05
N GLN A 64 -0.46 1.29 -12.71
CA GLN A 64 -0.73 1.52 -14.13
C GLN A 64 0.11 0.62 -15.04
N SER A 65 1.41 0.47 -14.74
CA SER A 65 2.35 -0.31 -15.54
C SER A 65 2.63 -1.71 -15.01
N ASN A 66 2.17 -2.04 -13.79
CA ASN A 66 2.60 -3.21 -13.02
C ASN A 66 4.12 -3.28 -12.77
N GLU A 67 4.83 -2.16 -12.91
CA GLU A 67 6.27 -2.07 -12.62
C GLU A 67 6.51 -2.19 -11.10
N ILE A 68 7.42 -3.08 -10.70
CA ILE A 68 7.84 -3.23 -9.31
C ILE A 68 8.85 -2.12 -8.98
N ILE A 69 8.43 -1.19 -8.12
CA ILE A 69 9.27 -0.09 -7.63
C ILE A 69 10.26 -0.60 -6.59
N LEU A 70 9.77 -1.47 -5.70
CA LEU A 70 10.51 -1.97 -4.57
C LEU A 70 10.10 -3.41 -4.27
N ASN A 71 11.09 -4.22 -3.91
CA ASN A 71 10.89 -5.61 -3.49
C ASN A 71 11.71 -5.87 -2.21
N HIS A 72 11.09 -5.68 -1.05
CA HIS A 72 11.74 -5.80 0.25
C HIS A 72 11.49 -7.17 0.87
N LYS A 73 12.53 -7.90 1.25
CA LYS A 73 12.39 -9.22 1.89
C LYS A 73 11.86 -9.06 3.33
N LEU A 74 10.72 -9.68 3.62
CA LEU A 74 10.17 -9.76 4.99
C LEU A 74 10.82 -10.90 5.79
N GLY A 75 11.10 -12.02 5.11
CA GLY A 75 11.72 -13.18 5.72
C GLY A 75 10.83 -14.42 5.64
N TYR A 76 11.18 -15.43 6.43
CA TYR A 76 10.46 -16.69 6.50
C TYR A 76 9.25 -16.57 7.44
N ILE A 77 8.05 -16.90 6.95
CA ILE A 77 6.81 -16.84 7.74
C ILE A 77 6.03 -18.15 7.57
N ILE A 78 5.67 -18.80 8.67
CA ILE A 78 4.88 -20.03 8.65
C ILE A 78 3.42 -19.65 8.45
N LYS A 79 2.93 -19.84 7.23
CA LYS A 79 1.52 -19.60 6.85
C LYS A 79 1.09 -20.57 5.75
N ASN A 80 -0.21 -20.85 5.70
CA ASN A 80 -0.85 -21.47 4.55
C ASN A 80 -1.20 -20.43 3.48
N GLY A 81 -0.74 -20.66 2.25
CA GLY A 81 -0.95 -19.77 1.11
C GLY A 81 0.21 -18.80 0.88
N ARG A 82 0.14 -18.10 -0.26
CA ARG A 82 1.27 -17.33 -0.80
C ARG A 82 1.15 -15.82 -0.57
N PHE A 83 0.02 -15.35 -0.04
CA PHE A 83 -0.22 -13.94 0.29
C PHE A 83 -0.29 -13.74 1.79
N LEU A 84 0.36 -12.68 2.28
CA LEU A 84 0.05 -12.14 3.61
C LEU A 84 -1.12 -11.15 3.48
N SER A 85 -2.02 -11.22 4.44
CA SER A 85 -3.02 -10.18 4.66
C SER A 85 -2.36 -8.89 5.14
N LEU A 86 -3.13 -7.80 5.16
CA LEU A 86 -2.68 -6.52 5.67
C LEU A 86 -2.21 -6.64 7.13
N LYS A 87 -2.99 -7.34 7.96
CA LYS A 87 -2.69 -7.54 9.38
C LYS A 87 -1.45 -8.42 9.59
N GLU A 88 -1.36 -9.57 8.93
CA GLU A 88 -0.18 -10.44 9.05
C GLU A 88 1.10 -9.75 8.58
N THR A 89 1.01 -8.93 7.53
CA THR A 89 2.15 -8.13 7.08
C THR A 89 2.56 -7.13 8.13
N GLN A 90 1.61 -6.38 8.70
CA GLN A 90 1.89 -5.42 9.77
C GLN A 90 2.48 -6.10 11.01
N ASP A 91 1.93 -7.24 11.42
CA ASP A 91 2.43 -8.02 12.57
C ASP A 91 3.87 -8.52 12.35
N SER A 92 4.26 -8.77 11.10
CA SER A 92 5.62 -9.20 10.77
C SER A 92 6.68 -8.08 10.83
N ILE A 93 6.27 -6.80 10.84
CA ILE A 93 7.18 -5.66 10.72
C ILE A 93 7.06 -4.63 11.85
N CYS A 94 5.97 -4.65 12.61
CA CYS A 94 5.68 -3.67 13.65
C CYS A 94 5.10 -4.34 14.88
N ASN A 95 5.74 -4.11 16.04
CA ASN A 95 5.32 -4.67 17.33
C ASN A 95 4.38 -3.73 18.11
N GLN A 96 4.01 -2.58 17.53
CA GLN A 96 3.12 -1.63 18.19
C GLN A 96 1.67 -2.09 18.07
N ASN A 97 0.90 -1.91 19.14
CA ASN A 97 -0.55 -2.02 19.06
C ASN A 97 -1.10 -0.74 18.44
N HIS A 98 -1.81 -0.86 17.32
CA HIS A 98 -2.40 0.28 16.60
C HIS A 98 -3.84 0.62 17.04
N ASP A 99 -4.26 0.14 18.23
CA ASP A 99 -5.60 0.30 18.81
C ASP A 99 -6.70 0.05 17.78
N ILE A 100 -6.63 -1.13 17.16
CA ILE A 100 -7.61 -1.58 16.17
C ILE A 100 -8.79 -2.17 16.94
N THR A 101 -9.83 -1.37 17.10
CA THR A 101 -11.07 -1.77 17.76
C THR A 101 -11.92 -2.71 16.92
N CYS A 102 -11.84 -2.62 15.59
CA CYS A 102 -12.56 -3.50 14.67
C CYS A 102 -11.68 -3.82 13.45
N ILE A 103 -11.25 -5.08 13.36
CA ILE A 103 -10.68 -5.64 12.14
C ILE A 103 -11.83 -5.59 11.11
N HIS A 104 -11.62 -4.99 9.93
CA HIS A 104 -12.63 -4.67 8.89
C HIS A 104 -13.22 -3.25 8.90
N ASP A 105 -12.72 -2.33 9.73
CA ASP A 105 -13.03 -0.91 9.53
C ASP A 105 -12.02 -0.25 8.57
N ALA A 106 -12.51 0.58 7.64
CA ALA A 106 -11.68 1.25 6.63
C ALA A 106 -10.59 2.16 7.23
N THR A 107 -10.82 2.73 8.42
CA THR A 107 -9.85 3.54 9.15
C THR A 107 -8.70 2.69 9.66
N SER A 108 -8.98 1.50 10.18
CA SER A 108 -7.99 0.52 10.60
C SER A 108 -7.14 0.06 9.42
N ASP A 109 -7.75 -0.20 8.27
CA ASP A 109 -7.02 -0.55 7.05
C ASP A 109 -6.09 0.58 6.58
N VAL A 110 -6.54 1.83 6.67
CA VAL A 110 -5.69 3.01 6.37
C VAL A 110 -4.52 3.11 7.35
N LYS A 111 -4.75 2.92 8.66
CA LYS A 111 -3.68 2.95 9.69
C LYS A 111 -2.63 1.87 9.42
N LEU A 112 -3.07 0.64 9.17
CA LEU A 112 -2.19 -0.50 8.89
C LEU A 112 -1.39 -0.31 7.60
N SER A 113 -2.05 0.13 6.52
CA SER A 113 -1.40 0.41 5.24
C SER A 113 -0.33 1.49 5.39
N LYS A 114 -0.63 2.57 6.14
CA LYS A 114 0.35 3.62 6.45
C LYS A 114 1.53 3.10 7.26
N CYS A 115 1.30 2.24 8.25
CA CYS A 115 2.38 1.61 9.02
C CYS A 115 3.34 0.82 8.11
N ILE A 116 2.78 -0.02 7.23
CA ILE A 116 3.56 -0.83 6.28
C ILE A 116 4.36 0.05 5.31
N PHE A 117 3.75 1.11 4.79
CA PHE A 117 4.45 2.04 3.91
C PHE A 117 5.60 2.75 4.61
N ASN A 118 5.37 3.25 5.83
CA ASN A 118 6.41 3.91 6.62
C ASN A 118 7.58 2.96 6.89
N TYR A 119 7.32 1.69 7.18
CA TYR A 119 8.36 0.68 7.31
C TYR A 119 9.21 0.55 6.03
N LEU A 120 8.58 0.49 4.84
CA LEU A 120 9.30 0.48 3.57
C LEU A 120 10.19 1.70 3.40
N CYS A 121 9.66 2.90 3.70
CA CYS A 121 10.41 4.15 3.61
C CYS A 121 11.62 4.19 4.53
N ILE A 122 11.48 3.70 5.77
CA ILE A 122 12.57 3.61 6.74
C ILE A 122 13.63 2.61 6.26
N LYS A 123 13.22 1.44 5.76
CA LYS A 123 14.17 0.39 5.35
C LYS A 123 14.89 0.67 4.04
N ASN A 124 14.29 1.43 3.13
CA ASN A 124 14.78 1.58 1.75
C ASN A 124 15.12 3.02 1.36
N ASN A 125 15.19 3.93 2.35
CA ASN A 125 15.36 5.38 2.17
C ASN A 125 14.20 6.03 1.39
N TYR A 126 13.47 6.91 2.07
CA TYR A 126 12.34 7.63 1.49
C TYR A 126 12.68 8.36 0.18
N GLN A 127 13.86 9.00 0.09
CA GLN A 127 14.27 9.74 -1.10
C GLN A 127 14.49 8.83 -2.31
N PHE A 128 15.02 7.63 -2.08
CA PHE A 128 15.16 6.64 -3.14
C PHE A 128 13.78 6.22 -3.66
N ILE A 129 12.83 5.92 -2.77
CA ILE A 129 11.47 5.55 -3.15
C ILE A 129 10.81 6.69 -3.95
N LEU A 130 10.92 7.94 -3.48
CA LEU A 130 10.38 9.11 -4.18
C LEU A 130 10.97 9.28 -5.59
N SER A 131 12.28 9.12 -5.75
CA SER A 131 12.94 9.23 -7.07
C SER A 131 12.47 8.18 -8.08
N LYS A 132 11.89 7.06 -7.60
CA LYS A 132 11.28 6.05 -8.46
C LYS A 132 9.82 6.35 -8.78
N ILE A 133 9.15 7.14 -7.93
CA ILE A 133 7.73 7.50 -8.05
C ILE A 133 7.53 8.77 -8.88
N ILE A 134 8.37 9.78 -8.67
CA ILE A 134 8.29 11.08 -9.33
C ILE A 134 9.40 11.11 -10.38
N LYS A 135 9.02 10.97 -11.66
CA LYS A 135 9.93 11.12 -12.81
C LYS A 135 9.88 12.55 -13.32
#